data_AF-A0A317F8E3-F1
#
_entry.id   AF-A0A317F8E3-F1
#
_cell.length_a   1.000
_cell.length_b   1.000
_cell.length_c   1.000
_cell.angle_alpha   90.00
_cell.angle_beta   90.00
_cell.angle_gamma   90.00
#
_symmetry.space_group_name_H-M   'P 1'
#
loop_
_entity.id
_entity.type
_entity.pdbx_description
1 polymer ?
#
loop_
_entity_poly.entity_id
_entity_poly.type
_entity_poly.pdbx_seq_one_letter_code
_entity_poly.pdbx_strand_id
1 'polypeptide(L)'
;MKSFTLLIFIILSSVIVKAQEEIIPDSIADKIIDHTEISFPKFYQTFQFIKTNDALIKRFIFIDVKGIGPAFASPNGTIKINLDYLKNKKPNFDQDRLIVVLYHEIGHLHYYSTTDRNQWNPENSEKAAFEYSLLKTKEMAEKGDCLPLKAGVKFMKVRSLSSDLKDAHVRALKRMVNESLYADYIRYINLHCKE
;
A
#
# COMPACT_ATOMS: atom_id res chain seq x y z
N MET A 1 -28.46 24.48 -58.92
CA MET A 1 -27.89 25.20 -57.76
C MET A 1 -28.03 24.33 -56.52
N LYS A 2 -26.88 23.90 -55.99
CA LYS A 2 -26.51 23.47 -54.62
C LYS A 2 -27.55 22.71 -53.76
N SER A 3 -27.34 21.40 -53.66
CA SER A 3 -27.81 20.52 -52.59
C SER A 3 -27.21 20.96 -51.24
N PHE A 4 -28.05 21.15 -50.22
CA PHE A 4 -27.64 21.37 -48.83
C PHE A 4 -27.82 20.06 -48.06
N THR A 5 -26.71 19.37 -47.79
CA THR A 5 -26.67 18.22 -46.89
C THR A 5 -26.42 18.73 -45.47
N LEU A 6 -27.42 18.64 -44.60
CA LEU A 6 -27.31 19.00 -43.19
C LEU A 6 -26.55 17.90 -42.44
N LEU A 7 -25.29 18.17 -42.11
CA LEU A 7 -24.45 17.28 -41.30
C LEU A 7 -24.77 17.53 -39.81
N ILE A 8 -25.57 16.68 -39.19
CA ILE A 8 -25.80 16.71 -37.74
C ILE A 8 -24.60 16.04 -37.07
N PHE A 9 -23.70 16.85 -36.52
CA PHE A 9 -22.62 16.42 -35.63
C PHE A 9 -23.22 15.92 -34.31
N ILE A 10 -23.31 14.60 -34.13
CA ILE A 10 -23.58 14.00 -32.82
C ILE A 10 -22.30 14.13 -32.00
N ILE A 11 -22.25 15.13 -31.12
CA ILE A 11 -21.20 15.27 -30.11
C ILE A 11 -21.46 14.20 -29.06
N LEU A 12 -20.81 13.05 -29.21
CA LEU A 12 -20.69 12.03 -28.16
C LEU A 12 -19.74 12.56 -27.08
N SER A 13 -20.27 13.38 -26.18
CA SER A 13 -19.58 13.76 -24.94
C SER A 13 -19.33 12.50 -24.12
N SER A 14 -18.08 12.03 -24.14
CA SER A 14 -17.64 10.92 -23.29
C SER A 14 -17.66 11.40 -21.84
N VAL A 15 -18.76 11.14 -21.12
CA VAL A 15 -18.83 11.39 -19.68
C VAL A 15 -17.90 10.38 -19.02
N ILE A 16 -16.67 10.81 -18.73
CA ILE A 16 -15.77 10.08 -17.85
C ILE A 16 -16.41 10.14 -16.46
N VAL A 17 -17.17 9.10 -16.10
CA VAL A 17 -17.63 8.89 -14.73
C VAL A 17 -16.39 8.63 -13.90
N LYS A 18 -15.91 9.65 -13.17
CA LYS A 18 -14.95 9.43 -12.10
C LYS A 18 -15.65 8.55 -11.07
N ALA A 19 -15.14 7.33 -10.87
CA ALA A 19 -15.60 6.48 -9.77
C ALA A 19 -15.50 7.29 -8.48
N GLN A 20 -16.64 7.53 -7.83
CA GLN A 20 -16.69 8.30 -6.60
C GLN A 20 -16.09 7.43 -5.48
N GLU A 21 -15.06 7.94 -4.80
CA GLU A 21 -14.48 7.29 -3.62
C GLU A 21 -15.54 7.31 -2.51
N GLU A 22 -16.19 6.16 -2.29
CA GLU A 22 -17.17 6.01 -1.21
C GLU A 22 -16.41 5.81 0.11
N ILE A 23 -16.54 6.78 1.01
CA ILE A 23 -16.06 6.64 2.39
C ILE A 23 -17.08 5.78 3.14
N ILE A 24 -16.61 4.66 3.67
CA ILE A 24 -17.42 3.72 4.42
C ILE A 24 -17.52 4.19 5.87
N PRO A 25 -18.73 4.29 6.45
CA PRO A 25 -18.92 4.64 7.85
C PRO A 25 -18.15 3.70 8.78
N ASP A 26 -17.56 4.26 9.84
CA ASP A 26 -16.70 3.51 10.79
C ASP A 26 -17.42 2.27 11.35
N SER A 27 -18.72 2.35 11.66
CA SER A 27 -19.50 1.20 12.17
C SER A 27 -19.66 0.04 11.18
N ILE A 28 -19.61 0.30 9.88
CA ILE A 28 -19.64 -0.73 8.84
C ILE A 28 -18.22 -1.26 8.62
N ALA A 29 -17.25 -0.36 8.61
CA ALA A 29 -15.85 -0.72 8.42
C ALA A 29 -15.31 -1.59 9.56
N ASP A 30 -15.63 -1.26 10.81
CA ASP A 30 -15.24 -2.05 11.99
C ASP A 30 -15.75 -3.50 11.87
N LYS A 31 -17.01 -3.71 11.44
CA LYS A 31 -17.54 -5.07 11.20
C LYS A 31 -16.75 -5.83 10.13
N ILE A 32 -16.30 -5.14 9.08
CA ILE A 32 -15.51 -5.75 8.01
C ILE A 32 -14.11 -6.11 8.53
N ILE A 33 -13.49 -5.21 9.30
CA ILE A 33 -12.21 -5.45 9.94
C ILE A 33 -12.32 -6.62 10.94
N ASP A 34 -13.34 -6.67 11.78
CA ASP A 34 -13.57 -7.76 12.73
C ASP A 34 -13.73 -9.10 11.99
N HIS A 35 -14.41 -9.11 10.84
CA HIS A 35 -14.51 -10.33 10.03
C HIS A 35 -13.15 -10.81 9.47
N THR A 36 -12.16 -9.92 9.35
CA THR A 36 -10.80 -10.33 8.95
C THR A 36 -10.08 -11.16 10.01
N GLU A 37 -10.58 -11.22 11.25
CA GLU A 37 -10.09 -12.18 12.25
C GLU A 37 -10.18 -13.62 11.74
N ILE A 38 -11.19 -13.94 10.93
CA ILE A 38 -11.40 -15.28 10.38
C ILE A 38 -10.63 -15.46 9.07
N SER A 39 -10.74 -14.50 8.14
CA SER A 39 -10.20 -14.65 6.78
C SER A 39 -8.72 -14.29 6.65
N PHE A 40 -8.23 -13.38 7.49
CA PHE A 40 -6.85 -12.88 7.52
C PHE A 40 -6.38 -12.67 8.98
N PRO A 41 -6.39 -13.73 9.82
CA PRO A 41 -6.19 -13.63 11.27
C PRO A 41 -4.92 -12.87 11.65
N LYS A 42 -3.83 -13.06 10.91
CA LYS A 42 -2.56 -12.40 11.19
C LYS A 42 -2.59 -10.91 10.85
N PHE A 43 -3.25 -10.55 9.74
CA PHE A 43 -3.46 -9.14 9.40
C PHE A 43 -4.32 -8.48 10.47
N TYR A 44 -5.42 -9.11 10.90
CA TYR A 44 -6.28 -8.58 11.95
C TYR A 44 -5.52 -8.31 13.24
N GLN A 45 -4.75 -9.28 13.74
CA GLN A 45 -3.91 -9.12 14.93
C GLN A 45 -2.90 -7.96 14.78
N THR A 46 -2.25 -7.89 13.63
CA THR A 46 -1.27 -6.83 13.33
C THR A 46 -1.95 -5.46 13.26
N PHE A 47 -3.11 -5.37 12.62
CA PHE A 47 -3.90 -4.16 12.50
C PHE A 47 -4.35 -3.64 13.87
N GLN A 48 -4.89 -4.51 14.74
CA GLN A 48 -5.29 -4.12 16.09
C GLN A 48 -4.09 -3.66 16.92
N PHE A 49 -2.96 -4.38 16.85
CA PHE A 49 -1.73 -3.97 17.53
C PHE A 49 -1.28 -2.58 17.08
N ILE A 50 -1.20 -2.33 15.77
CA ILE A 50 -0.79 -1.05 15.21
C ILE A 50 -1.76 0.07 15.59
N LYS A 51 -3.08 -0.17 15.46
CA LYS A 51 -4.13 0.80 15.81
C LYS A 51 -4.01 1.27 17.25
N THR A 52 -3.56 0.42 18.16
CA THR A 52 -3.39 0.76 19.58
C THR A 52 -2.01 1.33 19.91
N ASN A 53 -0.94 0.89 19.24
CA ASN A 53 0.44 1.15 19.67
C ASN A 53 1.20 2.19 18.83
N ASP A 54 0.74 2.51 17.61
CA ASP A 54 1.44 3.47 16.76
C ASP A 54 0.92 4.91 16.95
N ALA A 55 1.74 5.74 17.62
CA ALA A 55 1.36 7.11 17.97
C ALA A 55 1.24 8.07 16.78
N LEU A 56 1.78 7.73 15.61
CA LEU A 56 1.69 8.57 14.42
C LEU A 56 0.33 8.44 13.74
N ILE A 57 -0.35 7.31 13.92
CA ILE A 57 -1.68 7.08 13.36
C ILE A 57 -2.70 7.88 14.17
N LYS A 58 -3.31 8.87 13.53
CA LYS A 58 -4.39 9.68 14.13
C LYS A 58 -5.76 9.14 13.79
N ARG A 59 -5.91 8.53 12.61
CA ARG A 59 -7.19 8.00 12.14
C ARG A 59 -7.01 6.95 11.05
N PHE A 60 -7.84 5.92 11.10
CA PHE A 60 -8.13 5.10 9.91
C PHE A 60 -9.40 5.61 9.24
N ILE A 61 -9.37 5.72 7.93
CA ILE A 61 -10.55 5.95 7.09
C ILE A 61 -10.68 4.75 6.16
N PHE A 62 -11.89 4.28 5.95
CA PHE A 62 -12.14 3.12 5.12
C PHE A 62 -12.87 3.52 3.85
N ILE A 63 -12.44 2.96 2.74
CA ILE A 63 -13.01 3.20 1.41
C ILE A 63 -13.28 1.88 0.71
N ASP A 64 -14.19 1.86 -0.25
CA ASP A 64 -14.43 0.68 -1.09
C ASP A 64 -14.37 1.07 -2.57
N VAL A 65 -13.17 1.03 -3.15
CA VAL A 65 -12.96 1.48 -4.53
C VAL A 65 -12.13 0.48 -5.31
N LYS A 66 -12.72 -0.04 -6.39
CA LYS A 66 -12.04 -0.97 -7.30
C LYS A 66 -10.96 -0.26 -8.12
N GLY A 67 -9.86 -0.97 -8.37
CA GLY A 67 -8.78 -0.50 -9.25
C GLY A 67 -7.85 0.53 -8.61
N ILE A 68 -8.07 0.87 -7.35
CA ILE A 68 -7.19 1.71 -6.54
C ILE A 68 -6.30 0.82 -5.66
N GLY A 69 -5.16 1.35 -5.22
CA GLY A 69 -4.26 0.68 -4.28
C GLY A 69 -4.92 0.26 -2.95
N PRO A 70 -4.21 -0.58 -2.17
CA PRO A 70 -4.74 -1.21 -0.96
C PRO A 70 -4.85 -0.28 0.25
N ALA A 71 -3.94 0.70 0.36
CA ALA A 71 -3.96 1.69 1.42
C ALA A 71 -3.21 2.95 0.99
N PHE A 72 -3.41 4.06 1.72
CA PHE A 72 -2.77 5.35 1.48
C PHE A 72 -2.60 6.14 2.77
N ALA A 73 -1.37 6.53 3.08
CA ALA A 73 -1.06 7.46 4.16
C ALA A 73 -1.20 8.92 3.72
N SER A 74 -1.61 9.78 4.65
CA SER A 74 -1.61 11.23 4.49
C SER A 74 -0.76 11.88 5.59
N PRO A 75 -0.09 13.02 5.32
CA PRO A 75 0.81 13.66 6.30
C PRO A 75 0.16 14.07 7.62
N ASN A 76 -1.16 14.13 7.71
CA ASN A 76 -1.89 14.41 8.95
C ASN A 76 -2.09 13.17 9.84
N GLY A 77 -1.42 12.05 9.57
CA GLY A 77 -1.54 10.81 10.33
C GLY A 77 -2.78 9.99 9.99
N THR A 78 -3.46 10.28 8.88
CA THR A 78 -4.56 9.45 8.39
C THR A 78 -4.04 8.33 7.52
N ILE A 79 -4.50 7.10 7.75
CA ILE A 79 -4.33 5.98 6.81
C ILE A 79 -5.70 5.62 6.24
N LYS A 80 -5.83 5.70 4.91
CA LYS A 80 -6.98 5.20 4.16
C LYS A 80 -6.77 3.74 3.84
N ILE A 81 -7.71 2.85 4.19
CA ILE A 81 -7.67 1.42 3.85
C ILE A 81 -8.77 1.11 2.85
N ASN A 82 -8.41 0.47 1.75
CA ASN A 82 -9.35 0.05 0.72
C ASN A 82 -9.89 -1.36 1.02
N LEU A 83 -11.15 -1.41 1.44
CA LEU A 83 -11.83 -2.63 1.87
C LEU A 83 -12.02 -3.64 0.72
N ASP A 84 -11.91 -3.24 -0.55
CA ASP A 84 -11.95 -4.16 -1.70
C ASP A 84 -10.88 -5.28 -1.56
N TYR A 85 -9.73 -4.99 -0.94
CA TYR A 85 -8.66 -5.96 -0.73
C TYR A 85 -8.91 -6.91 0.45
N LEU A 86 -9.87 -6.57 1.32
CA LEU A 86 -10.29 -7.41 2.46
C LEU A 86 -11.55 -8.21 2.13
N LYS A 87 -12.46 -7.64 1.33
CA LYS A 87 -13.71 -8.27 0.90
C LYS A 87 -13.49 -9.27 -0.23
N ASN A 88 -12.66 -8.92 -1.20
CA ASN A 88 -12.48 -9.70 -2.42
C ASN A 88 -11.07 -10.27 -2.48
N LYS A 89 -10.95 -11.61 -2.49
CA LYS A 89 -9.65 -12.28 -2.66
C LYS A 89 -9.02 -11.81 -3.97
N LYS A 90 -7.84 -11.19 -3.87
CA LYS A 90 -7.05 -10.83 -5.05
C LYS A 90 -5.94 -11.87 -5.26
N PRO A 91 -5.67 -12.31 -6.50
CA PRO A 91 -4.54 -13.19 -6.78
C PRO A 91 -3.22 -12.57 -6.26
N ASN A 92 -2.40 -13.36 -5.57
CA ASN A 92 -1.11 -12.94 -5.02
C ASN A 92 -1.20 -11.74 -4.04
N PHE A 93 -2.33 -11.60 -3.34
CA PHE A 93 -2.52 -10.60 -2.29
C PHE A 93 -3.11 -11.28 -1.05
N ASP A 94 -2.23 -11.77 -0.18
CA ASP A 94 -2.54 -12.44 1.07
C ASP A 94 -2.37 -11.50 2.28
N GLN A 95 -2.60 -12.01 3.49
CA GLN A 95 -2.39 -11.27 4.73
C GLN A 95 -0.95 -10.79 4.92
N ASP A 96 0.05 -11.55 4.47
CA ASP A 96 1.45 -11.16 4.55
C ASP A 96 1.72 -9.89 3.75
N ARG A 97 1.17 -9.82 2.55
CA ARG A 97 1.24 -8.63 1.72
C ARG A 97 0.44 -7.46 2.30
N LEU A 98 -0.73 -7.72 2.89
CA LEU A 98 -1.51 -6.69 3.60
C LEU A 98 -0.72 -6.07 4.77
N ILE A 99 0.01 -6.90 5.53
CA ILE A 99 0.86 -6.45 6.63
C ILE A 99 2.02 -5.58 6.12
N VAL A 100 2.68 -6.00 5.04
CA VAL A 100 3.74 -5.20 4.40
C VAL A 100 3.20 -3.83 3.97
N VAL A 101 2.02 -3.80 3.34
CA VAL A 101 1.35 -2.56 2.94
C VAL A 101 1.05 -1.67 4.15
N LEU A 102 0.50 -2.23 5.22
CA LEU A 102 0.17 -1.44 6.41
C LEU A 102 1.41 -0.78 7.02
N TYR A 103 2.52 -1.51 7.14
CA TYR A 103 3.78 -0.91 7.58
C TYR A 103 4.35 0.07 6.55
N HIS A 104 4.17 -0.15 5.25
CA HIS A 104 4.57 0.82 4.22
C HIS A 104 3.86 2.17 4.44
N GLU A 105 2.55 2.16 4.67
CA GLU A 105 1.81 3.39 4.96
C GLU A 105 2.30 4.10 6.23
N ILE A 106 2.64 3.35 7.27
CA ILE A 106 3.21 3.91 8.50
C ILE A 106 4.60 4.52 8.23
N GLY A 107 5.40 3.90 7.38
CA GLY A 107 6.69 4.44 6.99
C GLY A 107 6.57 5.80 6.27
N HIS A 108 5.51 6.04 5.49
CA HIS A 108 5.21 7.38 5.00
C HIS A 108 4.93 8.37 6.16
N LEU A 109 4.21 7.97 7.20
CA LEU A 109 3.97 8.83 8.37
C LEU A 109 5.27 9.16 9.10
N HIS A 110 6.19 8.20 9.24
CA HIS A 110 7.53 8.45 9.78
C HIS A 110 8.30 9.46 8.92
N TYR A 111 8.26 9.31 7.59
CA TYR A 111 8.90 10.27 6.69
C TYR A 111 8.36 11.69 6.88
N TYR A 112 7.03 11.86 6.88
CA TYR A 112 6.41 13.18 7.03
C TYR A 112 6.61 13.81 8.42
N SER A 113 6.75 13.00 9.47
CA SER A 113 6.98 13.49 10.84
C SER A 113 8.43 13.87 11.13
N THR A 114 9.39 13.35 10.36
CA THR A 114 10.83 13.54 10.60
C THR A 114 11.52 14.39 9.55
N THR A 115 10.89 14.61 8.38
CA THR A 115 11.45 15.40 7.29
C THR A 115 10.75 16.76 7.22
N ASP A 116 11.54 17.84 7.08
CA ASP A 116 10.99 19.17 6.87
C ASP A 116 10.11 19.22 5.62
N ARG A 117 8.98 19.93 5.72
CA ARG A 117 7.96 19.94 4.66
C ARG A 117 8.47 20.44 3.31
N ASN A 118 9.43 21.36 3.31
CA ASN A 118 10.09 21.87 2.10
C ASN A 118 11.03 20.85 1.43
N GLN A 119 11.40 19.77 2.14
CA GLN A 119 12.24 18.67 1.65
C GLN A 119 11.44 17.43 1.28
N TRP A 120 10.10 17.46 1.43
CA TRP A 120 9.25 16.32 1.06
C TRP A 120 9.38 16.01 -0.43
N ASN A 121 9.79 14.78 -0.71
CA ASN A 121 9.97 14.27 -2.04
C ASN A 121 9.23 12.92 -2.15
N PRO A 122 8.37 12.72 -3.17
CA PRO A 122 7.62 11.48 -3.32
C PRO A 122 8.48 10.23 -3.34
N GLU A 123 9.61 10.24 -4.07
CA GLU A 123 10.49 9.07 -4.18
C GLU A 123 11.21 8.77 -2.86
N ASN A 124 11.63 9.78 -2.12
CA ASN A 124 12.21 9.60 -0.79
C ASN A 124 11.17 9.10 0.23
N SER A 125 9.92 9.56 0.12
CA SER A 125 8.81 9.07 0.94
C SER A 125 8.54 7.59 0.67
N GLU A 126 8.48 7.18 -0.59
CA GLU A 126 8.36 5.77 -1.00
C GLU A 126 9.54 4.93 -0.50
N LYS A 127 10.78 5.43 -0.63
CA LYS A 127 11.96 4.76 -0.11
C LYS A 127 11.85 4.53 1.41
N ALA A 128 11.53 5.58 2.17
CA ALA A 128 11.38 5.48 3.62
C ALA A 128 10.27 4.49 4.02
N ALA A 129 9.16 4.49 3.27
CA ALA A 129 8.06 3.55 3.45
C ALA A 129 8.48 2.08 3.23
N PHE A 130 9.23 1.81 2.16
CA PHE A 130 9.79 0.48 1.93
C PHE A 130 10.80 0.05 3.00
N GLU A 131 11.75 0.92 3.37
CA GLU A 131 12.73 0.60 4.40
C GLU A 131 12.06 0.28 5.74
N TYR A 132 11.04 1.05 6.11
CA TYR A 132 10.26 0.81 7.31
C TYR A 132 9.49 -0.52 7.23
N SER A 133 8.81 -0.80 6.13
CA SER A 133 8.11 -2.09 5.97
C SER A 133 9.03 -3.30 6.03
N LEU A 134 10.24 -3.23 5.44
CA LEU A 134 11.23 -4.30 5.54
C LEU A 134 11.77 -4.45 6.97
N LEU A 135 12.02 -3.33 7.66
CA LEU A 135 12.46 -3.35 9.05
C LEU A 135 11.43 -4.03 9.95
N LYS A 136 10.16 -3.59 9.90
CA LYS A 136 9.09 -4.14 10.75
C LYS A 136 8.82 -5.60 10.45
N THR A 137 8.88 -6.01 9.18
CA THR A 137 8.69 -7.42 8.82
C THR A 137 9.91 -8.28 9.14
N LYS A 138 11.12 -7.71 9.20
CA LYS A 138 12.28 -8.39 9.79
C LYS A 138 12.13 -8.63 11.29
N GLU A 139 11.62 -7.65 12.04
CA GLU A 139 11.31 -7.87 13.46
C GLU A 139 10.26 -8.98 13.69
N MET A 140 9.32 -9.15 12.75
CA MET A 140 8.40 -10.30 12.78
C MET A 140 9.13 -11.62 12.48
N ALA A 141 10.04 -11.61 11.51
CA ALA A 141 10.86 -12.77 11.18
C ALA A 141 11.78 -13.18 12.35
N GLU A 142 12.31 -12.22 13.12
CA GLU A 142 13.06 -12.47 14.36
C GLU A 142 12.22 -13.18 15.42
N LYS A 143 10.90 -13.04 15.37
CA LYS A 143 9.93 -13.75 16.23
C LYS A 143 9.40 -15.03 15.60
N GLY A 144 9.97 -15.46 14.47
CA GLY A 144 9.63 -16.70 13.78
C GLY A 144 8.63 -16.56 12.63
N ASP A 145 8.07 -15.37 12.37
CA ASP A 145 7.17 -15.15 11.22
C ASP A 145 7.90 -14.52 10.03
N CYS A 146 8.47 -15.37 9.20
CA CYS A 146 9.25 -14.96 8.03
C CYS A 146 8.42 -14.58 6.80
N LEU A 147 7.12 -14.89 6.77
CA LEU A 147 6.30 -14.76 5.56
C LEU A 147 6.11 -13.30 5.12
N PRO A 148 5.85 -12.31 6.01
CA PRO A 148 5.75 -10.91 5.62
C PRO A 148 7.05 -10.37 5.01
N LEU A 149 8.20 -10.72 5.58
CA LEU A 149 9.49 -10.25 5.05
C LEU A 149 9.79 -10.86 3.67
N LYS A 150 9.55 -12.17 3.51
CA LYS A 150 9.66 -12.87 2.22
C LYS A 150 8.75 -12.23 1.17
N ALA A 151 7.50 -11.92 1.54
CA ALA A 151 6.54 -11.25 0.66
C ALA A 151 7.06 -9.85 0.26
N GLY A 152 7.46 -9.02 1.22
CA GLY A 152 7.97 -7.66 0.98
C GLY A 152 9.14 -7.64 -0.01
N VAL A 153 10.19 -8.40 0.26
CA VAL A 153 11.39 -8.50 -0.61
C VAL A 153 11.01 -8.97 -2.02
N LYS A 154 10.18 -10.02 -2.13
CA LYS A 154 9.72 -10.54 -3.42
C LYS A 154 8.93 -9.49 -4.22
N PHE A 155 7.98 -8.81 -3.60
CA PHE A 155 7.15 -7.82 -4.30
C PHE A 155 7.93 -6.57 -4.70
N MET A 156 8.87 -6.12 -3.86
CA MET A 156 9.79 -5.04 -4.22
C MET A 156 10.57 -5.41 -5.49
N LYS A 157 11.14 -6.63 -5.56
CA LYS A 157 11.86 -7.07 -6.76
C LYS A 157 10.96 -7.08 -7.99
N VAL A 158 9.79 -7.70 -7.90
CA VAL A 158 8.87 -7.82 -9.04
C VAL A 158 8.44 -6.43 -9.53
N ARG A 159 8.02 -5.54 -8.63
CA ARG A 159 7.52 -4.23 -9.01
C ARG A 159 8.63 -3.27 -9.48
N SER A 160 9.88 -3.48 -9.06
CA SER A 160 11.04 -2.78 -9.62
C SER A 160 11.27 -3.05 -11.12
N LEU A 161 10.71 -4.13 -11.67
CA LEU A 161 10.83 -4.46 -13.09
C LEU A 161 9.89 -3.64 -13.99
N SER A 162 8.90 -2.94 -13.41
CA SER A 162 8.01 -2.05 -14.17
C SER A 162 8.81 -1.01 -14.97
N SER A 163 8.32 -0.64 -16.16
CA SER A 163 8.90 0.44 -16.98
C SER A 163 8.29 1.82 -16.72
N ASP A 164 7.28 1.91 -15.85
CA ASP A 164 6.62 3.19 -15.56
C ASP A 164 7.47 4.07 -14.63
N LEU A 165 8.40 4.82 -15.22
CA LEU A 165 9.27 5.75 -14.48
C LEU A 165 8.55 7.01 -14.00
N LYS A 166 7.29 7.24 -14.38
CA LYS A 166 6.50 8.37 -13.84
C LYS A 166 6.03 8.08 -12.42
N ASP A 167 5.81 6.80 -12.09
CA ASP A 167 5.47 6.34 -10.74
C ASP A 167 6.69 6.47 -9.80
N ALA A 168 6.56 7.29 -8.75
CA ALA A 168 7.59 7.46 -7.73
C ALA A 168 7.88 6.15 -6.98
N HIS A 169 6.87 5.31 -6.81
CA HIS A 169 6.98 4.00 -6.19
C HIS A 169 7.92 3.10 -7.01
N VAL A 170 7.79 3.12 -8.36
CA VAL A 170 8.66 2.35 -9.26
C VAL A 170 10.09 2.88 -9.25
N ARG A 171 10.29 4.20 -9.24
CA ARG A 171 11.64 4.80 -9.17
C ARG A 171 12.35 4.43 -7.87
N ALA A 172 11.66 4.58 -6.73
CA ALA A 172 12.19 4.19 -5.43
C ALA A 172 12.59 2.71 -5.40
N LEU A 173 11.71 1.81 -5.86
CA LEU A 173 12.02 0.38 -5.93
C LEU A 173 13.21 0.05 -6.82
N LYS A 174 13.29 0.64 -8.03
CA LYS A 174 14.43 0.42 -8.94
C LYS A 174 15.75 0.82 -8.30
N ARG A 175 15.77 1.92 -7.55
CA ARG A 175 16.93 2.33 -6.79
C ARG A 175 17.23 1.31 -5.67
N MET A 176 16.26 1.05 -4.80
CA MET A 176 16.43 0.27 -3.58
C MET A 176 16.87 -1.19 -3.81
N VAL A 177 16.38 -1.86 -4.85
CA VAL A 177 16.76 -3.26 -5.12
C VAL A 177 18.24 -3.43 -5.50
N ASN A 178 18.96 -2.34 -5.71
CA ASN A 178 20.40 -2.31 -5.98
C ASN A 178 21.21 -1.78 -4.77
N GLU A 179 20.56 -1.40 -3.66
CA GLU A 179 21.22 -0.90 -2.45
C GLU A 179 21.63 -2.06 -1.52
N SER A 180 22.67 -1.84 -0.70
CA SER A 180 23.20 -2.85 0.22
C SER A 180 22.17 -3.34 1.22
N LEU A 181 21.33 -2.43 1.73
CA LEU A 181 20.28 -2.75 2.69
C LEU A 181 19.31 -3.81 2.16
N TYR A 182 18.92 -3.74 0.88
CA TYR A 182 18.05 -4.74 0.27
C TYR A 182 18.75 -6.12 0.18
N ALA A 183 20.04 -6.13 -0.18
CA ALA A 183 20.84 -7.36 -0.19
C ALA A 183 20.97 -7.98 1.22
N ASP A 184 21.03 -7.15 2.27
CA ASP A 184 21.07 -7.62 3.65
C ASP A 184 19.77 -8.31 4.08
N TYR A 185 18.60 -7.82 3.64
CA TYR A 185 17.35 -8.52 3.87
C TYR A 185 17.27 -9.87 3.13
N ILE A 186 17.76 -9.95 1.90
CA ILE A 186 17.87 -11.23 1.18
C ILE A 186 18.77 -12.20 1.95
N ARG A 187 19.94 -11.73 2.40
CA ARG A 187 20.88 -12.52 3.18
C ARG A 187 20.24 -13.01 4.49
N TYR A 188 19.53 -12.14 5.19
CA TYR A 188 18.81 -12.47 6.41
C TYR A 188 17.77 -13.56 6.16
N ILE A 189 16.92 -13.42 5.13
CA ILE A 189 15.94 -14.44 4.75
C ILE A 189 16.64 -15.79 4.51
N ASN A 190 17.72 -15.81 3.75
CA ASN A 190 18.42 -17.06 3.41
C ASN A 190 19.05 -17.74 4.64
N LEU A 191 19.51 -16.96 5.62
CA LEU A 191 20.15 -17.49 6.82
C LEU A 191 19.14 -17.94 7.90
N HIS A 192 18.03 -17.22 8.04
CA HIS A 192 17.14 -17.36 9.19
C HIS A 192 15.74 -17.88 8.86
N CYS A 193 15.30 -17.73 7.61
CA CYS A 193 13.94 -18.08 7.19
C CYS A 193 13.94 -19.32 6.33
N LYS A 194 14.24 -20.47 6.93
CA LYS A 194 14.14 -21.79 6.30
C LYS A 194 12.70 -22.04 5.80
N GLU A 195 12.58 -22.91 4.81
CA GLU A 195 11.28 -23.35 4.27
C GLU A 195 10.52 -24.22 5.27
#